data_AF-A0A8T8E473-F1
#
_entry.id   AF-A0A8T8E473-F1
#
_cell.length_a   1.000
_cell.length_b   1.000
_cell.length_c   1.000
_cell.angle_alpha   90.00
_cell.angle_beta   90.00
_cell.angle_gamma   90.00
#
_symmetry.space_group_name_H-M   'P 1'
#
loop_
_entity.id
_entity.type
_entity.pdbx_description
1 polymer ?
#
loop_
_entity_poly.entity_id
_entity_poly.type
_entity_poly.pdbx_seq_one_letter_code
_entity_poly.pdbx_strand_id
1 'polypeptide(L)'
;MAGFEIINESDEKRDVSITVTSTEGETIHESSHKIDAGWSRLTKEEVFESQPCQYEVAVDQTITDTYSFSPSCADFEDTADNLAIVLNPPEIEYFPKKCGGG
;
A
#
# COMPACT_ATOMS: atom_id res chain seq x y z
N MET A 1 -1.24 10.68 -9.13
CA MET A 1 -0.17 9.92 -8.45
C MET A 1 -0.74 9.25 -7.21
N ALA A 2 -0.95 7.94 -7.30
CA ALA A 2 -1.34 7.14 -6.14
C ALA A 2 -0.11 6.73 -5.33
N GLY A 3 -0.25 6.63 -4.01
CA GLY A 3 0.84 6.18 -3.13
C GLY A 3 0.38 5.30 -1.98
N PHE A 4 1.31 4.75 -1.21
CA PHE A 4 1.00 3.92 -0.03
C PHE A 4 1.71 4.41 1.23
N GLU A 5 1.09 4.21 2.38
CA GLU A 5 1.59 4.55 3.71
C GLU A 5 1.58 3.29 4.56
N ILE A 6 2.66 3.05 5.30
CA ILE A 6 2.78 1.88 6.17
C ILE A 6 2.90 2.36 7.62
N ILE A 7 2.05 1.84 8.49
CA ILE A 7 2.02 2.15 9.92
C ILE A 7 2.27 0.85 10.66
N ASN A 8 3.34 0.78 11.46
CA ASN A 8 3.57 -0.33 12.37
C ASN A 8 3.08 0.05 13.78
N GLU A 9 2.05 -0.64 14.26
CA GLU A 9 1.56 -0.53 15.63
C GLU A 9 2.05 -1.70 16.51
N SER A 10 2.80 -2.64 15.93
CA SER A 10 3.41 -3.76 16.65
C SER A 10 4.60 -3.31 17.50
N ASP A 11 4.78 -3.94 18.66
CA ASP A 11 6.00 -3.82 19.49
C ASP A 11 7.22 -4.56 18.90
N GLU A 12 7.10 -5.04 17.66
CA GLU A 12 8.13 -5.81 16.96
C GLU A 12 8.53 -5.09 15.69
N LYS A 13 9.80 -5.26 15.29
CA LYS A 13 10.26 -4.80 13.98
C LYS A 13 9.65 -5.70 12.92
N ARG A 14 9.23 -5.11 11.80
CA ARG A 14 8.62 -5.84 10.69
C ARG A 14 9.36 -5.55 9.39
N ASP A 15 9.61 -6.59 8.61
CA ASP A 15 10.06 -6.45 7.23
C ASP A 15 8.82 -6.50 6.33
N VAL A 16 8.48 -5.39 5.69
CA VAL A 16 7.31 -5.26 4.82
C VAL A 16 7.78 -5.20 3.38
N SER A 17 7.23 -6.05 2.52
CA SER A 17 7.45 -6.00 1.09
C SER A 17 6.14 -5.72 0.39
N ILE A 18 6.19 -4.82 -0.59
CA ILE A 18 5.04 -4.42 -1.39
C ILE A 18 5.40 -4.67 -2.85
N THR A 19 4.64 -5.55 -3.49
CA THR A 19 4.71 -5.79 -4.92
C THR A 19 3.44 -5.28 -5.55
N VAL A 20 3.55 -4.49 -6.61
CA VAL A 20 2.40 -3.98 -7.35
C VAL A 20 2.46 -4.48 -8.77
N THR A 21 1.39 -5.17 -9.15
CA THR A 21 1.27 -5.85 -10.43
C THR A 21 0.13 -5.22 -11.23
N SER A 22 0.34 -4.95 -12.51
CA SER A 22 -0.69 -4.46 -13.42
C SER A 22 -1.77 -5.51 -13.63
N THR A 23 -2.92 -5.11 -14.16
CA THR A 23 -3.96 -6.07 -14.58
C THR A 23 -3.50 -7.01 -15.70
N GLU A 24 -2.44 -6.67 -16.42
CA GLU A 24 -1.81 -7.51 -17.45
C GLU A 24 -0.79 -8.50 -16.87
N GLY A 25 -0.53 -8.46 -15.56
CA GLY A 25 0.40 -9.35 -14.86
C GLY A 25 1.85 -8.86 -14.83
N GLU A 26 2.11 -7.60 -15.19
CA GLU A 26 3.45 -7.01 -15.15
C GLU A 26 3.71 -6.37 -13.79
N THR A 27 4.86 -6.65 -13.16
CA THR A 27 5.28 -5.95 -11.95
C THR A 27 5.63 -4.49 -12.28
N ILE A 28 4.78 -3.57 -11.81
CA ILE A 28 4.96 -2.12 -11.99
C ILE A 28 5.92 -1.58 -10.92
N HIS A 29 5.88 -2.15 -9.72
CA HIS A 29 6.70 -1.70 -8.60
C HIS A 29 6.97 -2.82 -7.62
N GLU A 30 8.15 -2.79 -7.01
CA GLU A 30 8.52 -3.64 -5.90
C GLU A 30 9.36 -2.82 -4.92
N SER A 31 8.95 -2.81 -3.65
CA SER A 31 9.68 -2.17 -2.57
C SER A 31 9.72 -3.05 -1.33
N SER A 32 10.74 -2.84 -0.50
CA SER A 32 10.84 -3.48 0.81
C SER A 32 11.31 -2.48 1.84
N HIS A 33 10.65 -2.48 2.98
CA HIS A 33 10.84 -1.54 4.07
C HIS A 33 11.02 -2.28 5.38
N LYS A 34 12.09 -1.94 6.10
CA LYS A 34 12.26 -2.32 7.50
C LYS A 34 11.57 -1.27 8.36
N ILE A 35 10.52 -1.65 9.08
CA ILE A 35 9.82 -0.74 9.98
C ILE A 35 10.16 -1.11 11.42
N ASP A 36 10.63 -0.11 12.18
CA ASP A 36 11.00 -0.28 13.58
C ASP A 36 9.77 -0.60 14.45
N ALA A 37 10.05 -1.16 15.63
CA ALA A 37 9.06 -1.49 16.65
C ALA A 37 8.45 -0.23 17.28
N GLY A 38 7.19 -0.34 17.69
CA GLY A 38 6.39 0.77 18.22
C GLY A 38 5.84 1.67 17.11
N TRP A 39 4.96 2.61 17.47
CA TRP A 39 4.23 3.46 16.52
C TRP A 39 5.16 4.16 15.53
N SER A 40 5.33 3.55 14.36
CA SER A 40 6.28 3.95 13.34
C SER A 40 5.54 4.09 12.02
N ARG A 41 5.67 5.27 11.40
CA ARG A 41 5.03 5.59 10.13
C ARG A 41 6.12 5.71 9.07
N LEU A 42 6.04 4.89 8.03
CA LEU A 42 6.95 4.95 6.91
C LEU A 42 6.26 5.51 5.66
N THR A 43 7.06 6.31 4.96
CA THR A 43 6.78 7.29 3.91
C THR A 43 5.80 6.86 2.83
N LYS A 44 5.02 7.84 2.37
CA LYS A 44 4.23 7.83 1.14
C LYS A 44 5.14 7.77 -0.08
N GLU A 45 5.24 6.62 -0.73
CA GLU A 45 5.84 6.54 -2.07
C GLU A 45 4.78 6.83 -3.13
N GLU A 46 5.03 7.79 -4.03
CA GLU A 46 4.16 8.09 -5.17
C GLU A 46 4.61 7.22 -6.34
N VAL A 47 3.79 6.24 -6.73
CA VAL A 47 4.28 5.15 -7.58
C VAL A 47 3.47 4.96 -8.86
N PHE A 48 2.18 5.36 -8.91
CA PHE A 48 1.33 4.97 -10.04
C PHE A 48 0.59 6.13 -10.72
N GLU A 49 0.62 6.10 -12.06
CA GLU A 49 -0.29 6.79 -12.96
C GLU A 49 -1.58 5.96 -13.10
N SER A 50 -2.69 6.47 -12.55
CA SER A 50 -4.10 6.26 -12.93
C SER A 50 -4.55 4.93 -13.58
N GLN A 51 -4.00 3.76 -13.22
CA GLN A 51 -4.42 2.46 -13.76
C GLN A 51 -4.78 1.43 -12.66
N PRO A 52 -5.70 0.49 -12.93
CA PRO A 52 -5.98 -0.61 -12.01
C PRO A 52 -4.75 -1.51 -11.83
N CYS A 53 -4.49 -1.90 -10.58
CA CYS A 53 -3.36 -2.75 -10.20
C CYS A 53 -3.69 -3.63 -8.99
N GLN A 54 -2.83 -4.60 -8.71
CA GLN A 54 -2.92 -5.51 -7.59
C GLN A 54 -1.71 -5.28 -6.67
N TYR A 55 -1.98 -5.01 -5.40
CA TYR A 55 -0.99 -4.89 -4.34
C TYR A 55 -0.87 -6.24 -3.63
N GLU A 56 0.32 -6.79 -3.60
CA GLU A 56 0.69 -7.93 -2.77
C GLU A 56 1.54 -7.41 -1.61
N VAL A 57 1.05 -7.63 -0.39
CA VAL A 57 1.74 -7.19 0.83
C VAL A 57 2.24 -8.41 1.58
N ALA A 58 3.54 -8.46 1.79
CA ALA A 58 4.18 -9.48 2.60
C ALA A 58 4.79 -8.86 3.87
N VAL A 59 4.56 -9.51 5.01
CA VAL A 59 5.17 -9.15 6.30
C VAL A 59 6.02 -10.32 6.76
N ASP A 60 7.28 -10.03 7.11
CA ASP A 60 8.27 -11.01 7.52
C ASP A 60 8.37 -12.19 6.53
N GLN A 61 8.38 -11.85 5.22
CA GLN A 61 8.44 -12.79 4.08
C GLN A 61 7.23 -13.71 3.91
N THR A 62 6.15 -13.48 4.64
CA THR A 62 4.88 -14.18 4.47
C THR A 62 3.93 -13.27 3.71
N ILE A 63 3.43 -13.69 2.54
CA ILE A 63 2.36 -12.97 1.86
C ILE A 63 1.13 -13.07 2.75
N THR A 64 0.71 -11.92 3.28
CA THR A 64 -0.41 -11.88 4.22
C THR A 64 -1.69 -11.56 3.46
N ASP A 65 -1.63 -10.69 2.45
CA ASP A 65 -2.82 -10.29 1.70
C ASP A 65 -2.53 -9.80 0.26
N THR A 66 -3.56 -9.88 -0.55
CA THR A 66 -3.61 -9.39 -1.93
C THR A 66 -4.79 -8.44 -2.10
N TYR A 67 -4.55 -7.23 -2.58
CA TYR A 67 -5.56 -6.18 -2.72
C TYR A 67 -5.65 -5.70 -4.16
N SER A 68 -6.84 -5.72 -4.74
CA SER A 68 -7.08 -5.08 -6.04
C SER A 68 -7.40 -3.60 -5.83
N PHE A 69 -6.55 -2.74 -6.37
CA PHE A 69 -6.81 -1.32 -6.48
C PHE A 69 -7.37 -1.02 -7.85
N SER A 70 -8.51 -0.35 -7.87
CA SER A 70 -9.09 0.19 -9.09
C SER A 70 -9.25 1.68 -8.85
N PRO A 71 -8.44 2.55 -9.49
CA PRO A 71 -8.64 3.99 -9.37
C PRO A 71 -10.04 4.29 -9.88
N SER A 72 -10.90 4.76 -8.98
CA SER A 72 -12.28 5.13 -9.31
C SER A 72 -12.41 6.65 -9.36
N CYS A 73 -11.46 7.33 -10.00
CA CYS A 73 -11.60 8.77 -10.21
C CYS A 73 -12.05 8.96 -11.66
N ALA A 74 -13.33 9.27 -11.85
CA ALA A 74 -13.90 9.63 -13.15
C ALA A 74 -13.37 10.99 -13.67
N ASP A 75 -12.69 11.74 -12.80
CA ASP A 75 -12.10 13.03 -13.10
C ASP A 75 -10.57 12.94 -13.01
N PHE A 76 -9.93 13.23 -14.14
CA PHE A 76 -8.46 13.26 -14.33
C PHE A 76 -7.72 14.22 -13.38
N GLU A 77 -8.44 15.02 -12.58
CA GLU A 77 -7.89 16.06 -11.71
C GLU A 77 -7.75 15.63 -10.24
N ASP A 78 -8.47 14.60 -9.78
CA ASP A 78 -8.41 14.12 -8.39
C ASP A 78 -7.36 13.01 -8.26
N THR A 79 -6.10 13.43 -8.27
CA THR A 79 -4.98 12.54 -8.64
C THR A 79 -4.32 11.82 -7.47
N ALA A 80 -4.78 11.95 -6.21
CA ALA A 80 -4.05 11.42 -5.06
C ALA A 80 -4.81 10.33 -4.28
N ASP A 81 -4.99 9.15 -4.89
CA ASP A 81 -5.39 7.96 -4.14
C ASP A 81 -4.25 7.51 -3.22
N ASN A 82 -4.51 7.35 -1.93
CA ASN A 82 -3.49 6.86 -1.00
C ASN A 82 -3.97 5.60 -0.30
N LEU A 83 -3.08 4.63 -0.21
CA LEU A 83 -3.32 3.33 0.38
C LEU A 83 -2.68 3.32 1.77
N ALA A 84 -3.47 3.16 2.84
CA ALA A 84 -2.90 3.02 4.18
C ALA A 84 -2.88 1.53 4.58
N ILE A 85 -1.70 1.04 4.95
CA ILE A 85 -1.43 -0.30 5.45
C ILE A 85 -1.12 -0.15 6.93
N VAL A 86 -2.01 -0.63 7.80
CA VAL A 86 -1.77 -0.67 9.24
C VAL A 86 -1.38 -2.09 9.61
N LEU A 87 -0.21 -2.23 10.23
CA LEU A 87 0.28 -3.47 10.81
C LEU A 87 -0.10 -3.48 12.28
N ASN A 88 -1.18 -4.18 12.60
CA ASN A 88 -1.51 -4.59 13.95
C ASN A 88 -0.86 -5.97 14.14
N PRO A 89 -0.23 -6.35 15.26
CA PRO A 89 0.29 -7.71 15.41
C PRO A 89 -0.74 -8.79 15.01
N PRO A 90 -0.35 -9.84 14.26
CA PRO A 90 0.15 -9.87 12.88
C PRO A 90 -1.00 -9.82 11.83
N GLU A 91 -1.93 -8.88 12.00
CA GLU A 91 -3.08 -8.64 11.15
C GLU A 91 -2.87 -7.34 10.35
N ILE A 92 -3.03 -7.42 9.03
CA ILE A 92 -2.91 -6.25 8.15
C ILE A 92 -4.30 -5.66 7.96
N GLU A 93 -4.46 -4.39 8.31
CA GLU A 93 -5.67 -3.63 8.01
C GLU A 93 -5.42 -2.64 6.88
N TYR A 94 -6.24 -2.76 5.85
CA TYR A 94 -6.13 -1.99 4.63
C TYR A 94 -7.20 -0.89 4.57
N PHE A 95 -6.76 0.36 4.45
CA PHE A 95 -7.65 1.51 4.34
C PHE A 95 -7.33 2.29 3.06
N PRO A 96 -8.06 2.03 1.95
CA PRO A 96 -7.93 2.85 0.77
C PRO A 96 -8.55 4.21 1.10
N LYS A 97 -7.79 5.30 0.99
CA LYS A 97 -8.41 6.62 0.94
C LYS A 97 -9.19 6.71 -0.36
N LYS A 98 -10.48 6.98 -0.25
CA LYS A 98 -11.33 7.31 -1.41
C LYS A 98 -10.80 8.59 -2.08
N CYS A 99 -10.85 8.66 -3.42
CA CYS A 99 -10.67 9.92 -4.18
C CYS A 99 -11.53 11.01 -3.50
N GLY A 100 -11.02 12.25 -3.45
CA GLY A 100 -11.58 13.36 -2.69
C GLY A 100 -13.11 13.47 -2.74
N GLY A 101 -13.76 13.20 -1.60
CA GLY A 101 -15.05 13.82 -1.31
C GLY A 101 -14.75 15.23 -0.81
N GLY A 102 -15.18 16.25 -1.57
CA GLY A 102 -14.86 17.67 -1.34
C GLY A 102 -15.29 18.27 -0.01
#